data_AF-A0A7S2BHS4-F1
#
_entry.id   AF-A0A7S2BHS4-F1
#
_cell.length_a   1.000
_cell.length_b   1.000
_cell.length_c   1.000
_cell.angle_alpha   90.00
_cell.angle_beta   90.00
_cell.angle_gamma   90.00
#
_symmetry.space_group_name_H-M   'P 1'
#
loop_
_entity.id
_entity.type
_entity.pdbx_description
1 polymer ?
#
loop_
_entity_poly.entity_id
_entity_poly.type
_entity_poly.pdbx_seq_one_letter_code
_entity_poly.pdbx_strand_id
1 'polypeptide(L)'
;LYDAFNRRDAEAAADFLDDDCVYEDLLLGPSTVCRGKKAFAQALAFHPAFVTSSLFDELPFVLPELRLVVDSVAEGTDAVGVEWHVEVGEGTPFPLGRGLSQAKIDVATGKITRVVDIAEAPWRVIGLLLTPVVSVLVVLGEFYLGTGRTPGV
;
A
#
# COMPACT_ATOMS: atom_id res chain seq x y z
N LEU A 1 13.86 -3.57 9.91
CA LEU A 1 13.31 -3.13 8.60
C LEU A 1 12.56 -1.81 8.69
N TYR A 2 11.41 -1.72 9.38
CA TYR A 2 10.60 -0.49 9.43
C TYR A 2 11.36 0.74 9.97
N ASP A 3 12.23 0.57 10.98
CA ASP A 3 13.07 1.69 11.45
C ASP A 3 14.04 2.20 10.38
N ALA A 4 14.63 1.31 9.57
CA ALA A 4 15.51 1.71 8.48
C ALA A 4 14.72 2.44 7.38
N PHE A 5 13.52 1.95 7.06
CA PHE A 5 12.58 2.62 6.16
C PHE A 5 12.23 4.03 6.67
N ASN A 6 11.92 4.17 7.97
CA ASN A 6 11.60 5.45 8.59
C ASN A 6 12.79 6.41 8.60
N ARG A 7 14.02 5.91 8.70
CA ARG A 7 15.26 6.70 8.54
C ARG A 7 15.63 7.00 7.08
N ARG A 8 14.84 6.54 6.10
CA ARG A 8 15.12 6.67 4.66
C ARG A 8 16.41 5.98 4.22
N ASP A 9 16.77 4.93 4.95
CA ASP A 9 17.95 4.14 4.70
C ASP A 9 17.57 2.91 3.87
N ALA A 10 17.55 3.08 2.54
CA ALA A 10 17.15 2.02 1.62
C ALA A 10 18.13 0.83 1.66
N GLU A 11 19.42 1.09 1.89
CA GLU A 11 20.45 0.07 1.99
C GLU A 11 20.26 -0.76 3.26
N ALA A 12 20.14 -0.12 4.42
CA ALA A 12 19.88 -0.83 5.67
C ALA A 12 18.52 -1.53 5.69
N ALA A 13 17.51 -1.00 4.99
CA ALA A 13 16.24 -1.71 4.82
C ALA A 13 16.41 -2.96 3.95
N ALA A 14 17.11 -2.85 2.82
CA ALA A 14 17.41 -3.95 1.90
C ALA A 14 18.30 -5.03 2.53
N ASP A 15 19.14 -4.67 3.51
CA ASP A 15 19.99 -5.62 4.22
C ASP A 15 19.22 -6.65 5.04
N PHE A 16 17.93 -6.44 5.34
CA PHE A 16 17.09 -7.46 5.96
C PHE A 16 16.61 -8.52 4.97
N LEU A 17 16.73 -8.26 3.67
CA LEU A 17 16.22 -9.12 2.60
C LEU A 17 17.32 -10.04 2.07
N ASP A 18 16.88 -11.20 1.59
CA ASP A 18 17.71 -12.12 0.83
C ASP A 18 18.10 -11.52 -0.54
N ASP A 19 19.24 -11.94 -1.10
CA ASP A 19 19.72 -11.42 -2.39
C ASP A 19 18.72 -11.67 -3.52
N ASP A 20 17.97 -12.77 -3.47
CA ASP A 20 16.95 -13.18 -4.44
C ASP A 20 15.51 -12.96 -3.94
N CYS A 21 15.33 -12.08 -2.94
CA CYS A 21 14.02 -11.82 -2.36
C CYS A 21 12.97 -11.37 -3.39
N VAL A 22 11.68 -11.59 -3.08
CA VAL A 22 10.57 -11.06 -3.89
C VAL A 22 9.72 -10.11 -3.05
N TYR A 23 9.56 -8.87 -3.49
CA TYR A 23 8.65 -7.91 -2.86
C TYR A 23 7.46 -7.65 -3.80
N GLU A 24 6.25 -7.62 -3.25
CA GLU A 24 5.01 -7.39 -4.00
C GLU A 24 4.11 -6.41 -3.25
N ASP A 25 3.63 -5.36 -3.92
CA ASP A 25 2.57 -4.48 -3.41
C ASP A 25 1.27 -4.77 -4.18
N LEU A 26 0.29 -5.35 -3.49
CA LEU A 26 -0.96 -5.79 -4.09
C LEU A 26 -1.89 -4.65 -4.51
N LEU A 27 -1.72 -3.44 -3.96
CA LEU A 27 -2.57 -2.30 -4.31
C LEU A 27 -2.32 -1.82 -5.75
N LEU A 28 -1.06 -1.90 -6.19
CA LEU A 28 -0.59 -1.40 -7.48
C LEU A 28 -0.43 -2.50 -8.54
N GLY A 29 -0.61 -3.77 -8.15
CA GLY A 29 -0.63 -4.92 -9.05
C GLY A 29 0.76 -5.34 -9.55
N PRO A 30 0.85 -6.11 -10.65
CA PRO A 30 2.09 -6.80 -11.04
C PRO A 30 3.28 -5.89 -11.38
N SER A 31 3.07 -4.60 -11.60
CA SER A 31 4.13 -3.62 -11.90
C SER A 31 5.01 -3.30 -10.70
N THR A 32 4.62 -3.66 -9.48
CA THR A 32 5.41 -3.43 -8.25
C THR A 32 6.23 -4.63 -7.80
N VAL A 33 6.18 -5.74 -8.55
CA VAL A 33 6.95 -6.93 -8.20
C VAL A 33 8.43 -6.65 -8.38
N CYS A 34 9.14 -6.52 -7.26
CA CYS A 34 10.59 -6.35 -7.23
C CYS A 34 11.25 -7.70 -6.99
N ARG A 35 12.26 -8.03 -7.80
CA ARG A 35 13.04 -9.27 -7.65
C ARG A 35 14.49 -8.94 -7.33
N GLY A 36 14.93 -9.44 -6.18
CA GLY A 36 16.22 -9.23 -5.57
C GLY A 36 16.32 -7.93 -4.78
N LYS A 37 17.16 -7.93 -3.74
CA LYS A 37 17.26 -6.81 -2.78
C LYS A 37 17.68 -5.49 -3.44
N LYS A 38 18.45 -5.55 -4.53
CA LYS A 38 18.85 -4.36 -5.29
C LYS A 38 17.66 -3.67 -5.96
N ALA A 39 16.75 -4.45 -6.55
CA ALA A 39 15.55 -3.90 -7.17
C ALA A 39 14.62 -3.30 -6.11
N PHE A 40 14.50 -3.96 -4.95
CA PHE A 40 13.77 -3.42 -3.80
C PHE A 40 14.35 -2.09 -3.31
N ALA A 41 15.68 -2.01 -3.09
CA ALA A 41 16.33 -0.77 -2.67
C ALA A 41 16.12 0.38 -3.67
N GLN A 42 16.17 0.08 -4.97
CA GLN A 42 15.88 1.05 -6.02
C GLN A 42 14.42 1.51 -6.00
N ALA A 43 13.46 0.60 -5.80
CA ALA A 43 12.05 0.94 -5.68
C ALA A 43 11.79 1.87 -4.47
N LEU A 44 12.47 1.63 -3.35
CA LEU A 44 12.38 2.51 -2.17
C LEU A 44 12.82 3.94 -2.49
N ALA A 45 13.85 4.15 -3.32
CA ALA A 45 14.31 5.49 -3.68
C ALA A 45 13.22 6.35 -4.37
N PHE A 46 12.25 5.72 -5.03
CA PHE A 46 11.11 6.39 -5.66
C PHE A 46 9.83 6.34 -4.83
N HIS A 47 9.86 5.71 -3.66
CA HIS A 47 8.71 5.61 -2.78
C HIS A 47 8.33 7.01 -2.24
N PRO A 48 7.04 7.37 -2.13
CA PRO A 48 6.61 8.68 -1.65
C PRO A 48 7.26 9.12 -0.32
N ALA A 49 7.44 8.18 0.62
CA ALA A 49 8.15 8.44 1.87
C ALA A 49 9.62 8.89 1.67
N PHE A 50 10.32 8.37 0.66
CA PHE A 50 11.73 8.69 0.37
C PHE A 50 11.87 9.91 -0.55
N VAL A 51 10.92 10.13 -1.45
CA VAL A 51 10.90 11.29 -2.34
C VAL A 51 10.61 12.57 -1.57
N THR A 52 9.71 12.52 -0.58
CA THR A 52 9.44 13.65 0.32
C THR A 52 10.66 14.13 1.10
N SER A 53 11.62 13.25 1.39
CA SER A 53 12.87 13.62 2.08
C SER A 53 13.99 14.13 1.16
N SER A 54 13.92 13.88 -0.16
CA SER A 54 15.05 14.13 -1.08
C SER A 54 14.84 15.28 -2.06
N LEU A 55 13.60 15.69 -2.34
CA LEU A 55 13.30 16.76 -3.31
C LEU A 55 12.97 18.13 -2.70
N PHE A 56 12.90 18.26 -1.37
CA PHE A 56 12.18 19.38 -0.74
C PHE A 56 13.03 20.39 0.04
N ASP A 57 14.36 20.36 -0.08
CA ASP A 57 15.19 21.46 0.44
C ASP A 57 15.05 22.76 -0.39
N GLU A 58 14.52 22.71 -1.62
CA GLU A 58 14.45 23.88 -2.53
C GLU A 58 13.02 24.30 -2.96
N LEU A 59 11.96 23.61 -2.53
CA LEU A 59 10.57 23.92 -2.93
C LEU A 59 9.74 24.52 -1.77
N PRO A 60 8.89 25.53 -2.02
CA PRO A 60 8.12 26.24 -0.97
C PRO A 60 6.96 25.43 -0.37
N PHE A 61 6.80 24.16 -0.75
CA PHE A 61 5.76 23.27 -0.24
C PHE A 61 6.46 22.08 0.41
N VAL A 62 6.58 22.09 1.74
CA VAL A 62 7.09 20.94 2.49
C VAL A 62 6.00 19.87 2.47
N LEU A 63 6.19 18.81 1.67
CA LEU A 63 5.37 17.62 1.83
C LEU A 63 5.69 17.03 3.21
N PRO A 64 4.67 16.71 4.02
CA PRO A 64 4.91 16.34 5.39
C PRO A 64 5.56 14.96 5.48
N GLU A 65 6.40 14.77 6.49
CA GLU A 65 7.13 13.52 6.72
C GLU A 65 6.15 12.36 6.92
N LEU A 66 6.33 11.27 6.16
CA LEU A 66 5.54 10.05 6.28
C LEU A 66 6.27 8.99 7.10
N ARG A 67 5.66 8.40 8.12
CA ARG A 67 6.26 7.34 8.92
C ARG A 67 5.39 6.11 8.94
N LEU A 68 5.99 4.92 8.88
CA LEU A 68 5.28 3.67 9.14
C LEU A 68 5.40 3.33 10.62
N VAL A 69 4.27 3.24 11.30
CA VAL A 69 4.17 2.81 12.70
C VAL A 69 3.69 1.37 12.70
N VAL A 70 4.42 0.50 13.40
CA VAL A 70 4.03 -0.90 13.59
C VAL A 70 3.02 -0.98 14.73
N ASP A 71 1.83 -1.46 14.42
CA ASP A 71 0.73 -1.61 15.37
C ASP A 71 0.79 -2.97 16.09
N SER A 72 1.02 -4.03 15.32
CA SER A 72 1.10 -5.39 15.84
C SER A 72 1.96 -6.29 14.97
N VAL A 73 2.47 -7.37 15.58
CA VAL A 73 3.27 -8.38 14.90
C VAL A 73 2.72 -9.75 15.26
N ALA A 74 2.49 -10.58 14.24
CA ALA A 74 2.10 -11.97 14.38
C ALA A 74 3.23 -12.86 13.87
N GLU A 75 3.81 -13.67 14.76
CA GLU A 75 4.96 -14.52 14.46
C GLU A 75 4.54 -15.96 14.18
N GLY A 76 5.10 -16.52 13.11
CA GLY A 76 5.07 -17.95 12.79
C GLY A 76 6.48 -18.52 12.70
N THR A 77 6.59 -19.80 12.32
CA THR A 77 7.89 -20.48 12.23
C THR A 77 8.81 -19.90 11.16
N ASP A 78 8.27 -19.61 9.98
CA ASP A 78 8.99 -19.13 8.79
C ASP A 78 8.31 -17.90 8.15
N ALA A 79 7.39 -17.28 8.89
CA ALA A 79 6.62 -16.14 8.40
C ALA A 79 6.26 -15.18 9.54
N VAL A 80 6.14 -13.90 9.20
CA VAL A 80 5.70 -12.83 10.11
C VAL A 80 4.65 -11.99 9.41
N GLY A 81 3.54 -11.73 10.10
CA GLY A 81 2.56 -10.72 9.72
C GLY A 81 2.82 -9.43 10.52
N VAL A 82 2.73 -8.28 9.86
CA VAL A 82 2.91 -6.98 10.51
C VAL A 82 1.74 -6.09 10.12
N GLU A 83 1.00 -5.62 11.11
CA GLU A 83 0.02 -4.55 10.94
C GLU A 83 0.70 -3.22 11.16
N TRP A 84 0.41 -2.26 10.29
CA TRP A 84 1.01 -0.94 10.36
C TRP A 84 0.05 0.15 9.89
N HIS A 85 0.36 1.37 10.26
CA HIS A 85 -0.26 2.56 9.69
C HIS A 85 0.78 3.62 9.33
N VAL A 86 0.43 4.46 8.36
CA VAL A 86 1.18 5.65 8.01
C VAL A 86 0.76 6.79 8.93
N GLU A 87 1.73 7.47 9.52
CA GLU A 87 1.55 8.77 10.15
C GLU A 87 2.13 9.89 9.28
N VAL A 88 1.57 11.08 9.45
CA VAL A 88 2.07 12.34 8.89
C VAL A 88 2.59 13.22 10.02
N GLY A 89 3.86 13.60 9.95
CA GLY A 89 4.51 14.31 11.04
C GLY A 89 4.63 13.43 12.28
N GLU A 90 4.24 13.95 13.45
CA GLU A 90 4.36 13.25 14.73
C GLU A 90 2.96 12.87 15.25
N GLY A 91 2.63 11.57 15.25
CA GLY A 91 1.45 11.04 15.92
C GLY A 91 0.11 11.26 15.20
N THR A 92 0.09 11.77 13.96
CA THR A 92 -1.14 12.01 13.21
C THR A 92 -1.36 10.93 12.15
N PRO A 93 -2.37 10.05 12.28
CA PRO A 93 -2.64 9.01 11.29
C PRO A 93 -3.01 9.57 9.92
N PHE A 94 -2.45 8.99 8.86
CA PHE A 94 -2.80 9.33 7.49
C PHE A 94 -4.14 8.68 7.10
N PRO A 95 -5.08 9.42 6.49
CA PRO A 95 -6.33 8.86 6.01
C PRO A 95 -6.09 7.72 5.01
N LEU A 96 -6.73 6.57 5.22
CA LEU A 96 -6.53 5.36 4.40
C LEU A 96 -5.05 4.90 4.35
N GLY A 97 -4.30 5.19 5.43
CA GLY A 97 -2.88 4.87 5.55
C GLY A 97 -2.58 3.57 6.27
N ARG A 98 -3.57 2.74 6.61
CA ARG A 98 -3.33 1.45 7.27
C ARG A 98 -2.93 0.39 6.25
N GLY A 99 -2.21 -0.62 6.70
CA GLY A 99 -1.82 -1.74 5.85
C GLY A 99 -1.36 -2.95 6.62
N LEU A 100 -1.09 -4.00 5.87
CA LEU A 100 -0.57 -5.26 6.38
C LEU A 100 0.56 -5.74 5.47
N SER A 101 1.61 -6.23 6.10
CA SER A 101 2.74 -6.89 5.45
C SER A 101 2.80 -8.34 5.88
N GLN A 102 3.00 -9.25 4.94
CA GLN A 102 3.41 -10.63 5.22
C GLN A 102 4.84 -10.82 4.72
N ALA A 103 5.75 -11.18 5.62
CA ALA A 103 7.11 -11.55 5.29
C ALA A 103 7.31 -13.06 5.46
N LYS A 104 7.95 -13.72 4.49
CA LYS A 104 8.54 -15.05 4.64
C LYS A 104 10.02 -14.94 4.96
N ILE A 105 10.49 -15.79 5.87
CA ILE A 105 11.85 -15.75 6.40
C ILE A 105 12.51 -17.11 6.13
N ASP A 106 13.72 -17.08 5.60
CA ASP A 106 14.59 -18.26 5.65
C ASP A 106 15.13 -18.41 7.07
N VAL A 107 14.71 -19.45 7.77
CA VAL A 107 15.05 -19.71 9.17
C VAL A 107 16.56 -19.95 9.36
N ALA A 108 17.26 -20.45 8.34
CA ALA A 108 18.70 -20.71 8.45
C ALA A 108 19.53 -19.43 8.44
N THR A 109 19.13 -18.45 7.63
CA THR A 109 19.86 -17.18 7.43
C THR A 109 19.26 -16.01 8.20
N GLY A 110 18.00 -16.12 8.61
CA GLY A 110 17.21 -15.04 9.18
C GLY A 110 16.81 -13.95 8.17
N LYS A 111 17.04 -14.18 6.86
CA LYS A 111 16.76 -13.20 5.81
C LYS A 111 15.34 -13.32 5.29
N ILE A 112 14.77 -12.19 4.89
CA ILE A 112 13.43 -12.13 4.31
C ILE A 112 13.51 -12.54 2.84
N THR A 113 12.83 -13.63 2.47
CA THR A 113 12.81 -14.17 1.11
C THR A 113 11.64 -13.67 0.28
N ARG A 114 10.52 -13.30 0.94
CA ARG A 114 9.37 -12.71 0.25
C ARG A 114 8.62 -11.75 1.15
N VAL A 115 8.16 -10.65 0.60
CA VAL A 115 7.26 -9.69 1.24
C VAL A 115 6.05 -9.48 0.34
N VAL A 116 4.86 -9.49 0.95
CA VAL A 116 3.62 -9.07 0.30
C VAL A 116 2.97 -8.02 1.15
N ASP A 117 2.79 -6.85 0.57
CA ASP A 117 2.17 -5.71 1.21
C ASP A 117 0.81 -5.41 0.60
N ILE A 118 -0.12 -4.99 1.45
CA ILE A 118 -1.39 -4.43 1.04
C ILE A 118 -1.77 -3.27 1.95
N ALA A 119 -1.90 -2.08 1.38
CA ALA A 119 -2.48 -0.92 2.05
C ALA A 119 -4.02 -0.91 1.89
N GLU A 120 -4.69 -0.11 2.71
CA GLU A 120 -6.11 0.19 2.55
C GLU A 120 -6.40 0.65 1.13
N ALA A 121 -7.35 -0.01 0.47
CA ALA A 121 -7.72 0.23 -0.91
C ALA A 121 -8.68 1.43 -1.04
N PRO A 122 -8.25 2.61 -1.54
CA PRO A 122 -9.10 3.80 -1.59
C PRO A 122 -10.32 3.61 -2.51
N TRP A 123 -10.18 2.76 -3.54
CA TRP A 123 -11.25 2.45 -4.48
C TRP A 123 -12.46 1.78 -3.81
N ARG A 124 -12.29 1.09 -2.67
CA ARG A 124 -13.42 0.49 -1.93
C ARG A 124 -14.32 1.55 -1.32
N VAL A 125 -13.74 2.66 -0.84
CA VAL A 125 -14.48 3.80 -0.31
C VAL A 125 -15.23 4.53 -1.43
N ILE A 126 -14.56 4.74 -2.57
CA ILE A 126 -15.18 5.34 -3.76
C ILE A 126 -16.36 4.49 -4.25
N GLY A 127 -16.20 3.16 -4.32
CA GLY A 127 -17.26 2.24 -4.72
C GLY A 127 -18.49 2.32 -3.81
N LEU A 128 -18.29 2.37 -2.49
CA LEU A 128 -19.38 2.51 -1.51
C LEU A 128 -20.14 3.83 -1.68
N LEU A 129 -19.44 4.93 -1.95
CA LEU A 129 -20.05 6.24 -2.16
C LEU A 129 -20.83 6.34 -3.48
N LEU A 130 -20.38 5.66 -4.54
CA LEU A 130 -21.02 5.70 -5.85
C LEU A 130 -22.19 4.71 -5.98
N THR A 131 -22.20 3.64 -5.19
CA THR A 131 -23.27 2.62 -5.20
C THR A 131 -24.68 3.21 -5.17
N PRO A 132 -25.06 4.11 -4.23
CA PRO A 132 -26.42 4.67 -4.21
C PRO A 132 -26.76 5.49 -5.46
N VAL A 133 -25.80 6.20 -6.05
CA VAL A 133 -26.01 6.98 -7.28
C VAL A 133 -26.25 6.06 -8.47
N VAL A 134 -25.44 5.00 -8.60
CA VAL A 134 -25.62 3.98 -9.65
C VAL A 134 -26.96 3.26 -9.48
N SER A 135 -27.35 2.89 -8.26
CA SER A 135 -28.65 2.26 -7.99
C SER A 135 -29.82 3.14 -8.41
N VAL A 136 -29.79 4.45 -8.11
CA VAL A 136 -30.84 5.39 -8.53
C VAL A 136 -30.89 5.51 -10.06
N LEU A 137 -29.74 5.59 -10.73
CA LEU A 137 -29.67 5.67 -12.20
C LEU A 137 -30.20 4.40 -12.87
N VAL A 138 -29.92 3.22 -12.30
CA VAL A 138 -30.46 1.95 -12.80
C VAL A 138 -31.98 1.90 -12.65
N VAL A 139 -32.52 2.24 -11.47
CA VAL A 139 -33.97 2.28 -11.24
C VAL A 139 -34.66 3.27 -12.18
N LEU A 140 -34.10 4.47 -12.36
CA LEU A 140 -34.63 5.47 -13.30
C LEU A 140 -34.57 4.99 -14.76
N GLY A 141 -33.49 4.29 -15.14
CA GLY A 141 -33.33 3.69 -16.46
C GLY A 141 -34.36 2.58 -16.72
N GLU A 142 -34.59 1.70 -15.74
CA GLU A 142 -35.62 0.66 -15.80
C GLU A 142 -37.02 1.25 -15.86
N PHE A 143 -37.29 2.33 -15.12
CA PHE A 143 -38.57 3.03 -15.18
C PHE A 143 -38.80 3.68 -16.55
N TYR A 144 -37.80 4.36 -17.09
CA TYR A 144 -37.88 5.04 -18.39
C TYR A 144 -38.05 4.03 -19.55
N LEU A 145 -37.29 2.93 -19.53
CA LEU A 145 -37.40 1.85 -20.54
C LEU A 145 -38.67 1.00 -20.36
N GLY A 146 -39.17 0.85 -19.13
CA GLY A 146 -40.41 0.13 -18.83
C GLY A 146 -41.67 0.88 -19.28
N THR A 147 -41.65 2.21 -19.28
CA THR A 147 -42.77 3.03 -19.76
C THR A 147 -42.92 3.11 -21.29
N GLY A 148 -41.95 2.59 -22.06
CA GLY A 148 -41.95 2.63 -23.54
C GLY A 148 -42.74 1.52 -24.24
N ARG A 149 -43.37 0.60 -23.51
CA ARG A 149 -44.10 -0.56 -24.08
C ARG A 149 -45.61 -0.43 -23.83
N THR A 150 -46.29 0.42 -24.60
CA THR A 150 -47.74 0.31 -24.75
C THR A 150 -48.09 -0.97 -25.52
N PRO A 151 -49.00 -1.82 -25.02
CA PRO A 151 -49.53 -2.93 -25.82
C PRO A 151 -50.40 -2.35 -26.93
N GLY A 152 -49.94 -2.48 -28.17
CA GLY A 152 -50.74 -2.17 -29.36
C GLY A 152 -51.90 -3.16 -29.47
N VAL A 153 -53.10 -2.60 -29.60
CA VAL A 153 -54.37 -3.24 -30.00
C VAL A 153 -54.28 -3.70 -31.45
#